data_AF-A0A0P0WZI5-F1
#
_entry.id   AF-A0A0P0WZI5-F1
#
_cell.length_a   1.000
_cell.length_b   1.000
_cell.length_c   1.000
_cell.angle_alpha   90.00
_cell.angle_beta   90.00
_cell.angle_gamma   90.00
#
_symmetry.space_group_name_H-M   'P 1'
#
loop_
_entity.id
_entity.type
_entity.pdbx_description
1 polymer ?
#
loop_
_entity_poly.entity_id
_entity_poly.type
_entity_poly.pdbx_seq_one_letter_code
_entity_poly.pdbx_strand_id
1 'polypeptide(L)'
;MGPGTWRKAYGALKDSTKVGLANFNSEYKDLDIAIVKATNHVECPPKERYLRKILFATSANRPRSDVGYSICTLARRLSKTKNWIVALKTLIVIHRLLREGDGTFKEDFLNYSYRGTILQIPQFKDDSSPLAWDCSVWVRTYASYLDERVECFRILKYDVEADRLVKLPQASGKAHSRTRTLPCGDLLDHLPALQRLLLRLISCQPEGAACTNYLVQYALALVLKESFKIYCSINDGIINLVDVFRYAKI
;
A
#
# COMPACT_ATOMS: atom_id res chain seq x y z
N MET A 1 -13.51 -29.69 -18.32
CA MET A 1 -13.21 -28.56 -17.40
C MET A 1 -11.97 -27.85 -17.91
N GLY A 2 -12.07 -26.57 -18.26
CA GLY A 2 -10.90 -25.80 -18.71
C GLY A 2 -9.89 -25.56 -17.58
N PRO A 3 -8.61 -25.33 -17.88
CA PRO A 3 -7.56 -25.12 -16.86
C PRO A 3 -7.89 -24.00 -15.86
N GLY A 4 -8.62 -22.96 -16.28
CA GLY A 4 -9.09 -21.89 -15.41
C GLY A 4 -10.13 -22.33 -14.35
N THR A 5 -10.99 -23.32 -14.65
CA THR A 5 -12.02 -23.82 -13.72
C THR A 5 -11.39 -24.59 -12.57
N TRP A 6 -10.40 -25.46 -12.87
CA TRP A 6 -9.67 -26.23 -11.87
C TRP A 6 -8.92 -25.32 -10.88
N ARG A 7 -8.29 -24.25 -11.37
CA ARG A 7 -7.53 -23.33 -10.52
C ARG A 7 -8.44 -22.53 -9.58
N LYS A 8 -9.60 -22.09 -10.06
CA LYS A 8 -10.62 -21.45 -9.21
C LYS A 8 -11.13 -22.42 -8.14
N ALA A 9 -11.42 -23.67 -8.51
CA ALA A 9 -11.86 -24.70 -7.57
C ALA A 9 -10.78 -24.99 -6.51
N TYR A 10 -9.53 -25.20 -6.93
CA TYR A 10 -8.40 -25.43 -6.02
C TYR A 10 -8.16 -24.24 -5.08
N GLY A 11 -8.24 -23.01 -5.59
CA GLY A 11 -8.14 -21.79 -4.79
C GLY A 11 -9.25 -21.70 -3.74
N ALA A 12 -10.49 -21.96 -4.15
CA ALA A 12 -11.64 -21.98 -3.24
C ALA A 12 -11.49 -23.05 -2.15
N LEU A 13 -10.99 -24.23 -2.50
CA LEU A 13 -10.72 -25.32 -1.56
C LEU A 13 -9.66 -24.90 -0.54
N LYS A 14 -8.54 -24.31 -1.00
CA LYS A 14 -7.48 -23.77 -0.14
C LYS A 14 -7.98 -22.69 0.82
N ASP A 15 -8.83 -21.79 0.33
CA ASP A 15 -9.41 -20.74 1.18
C ASP A 15 -10.39 -21.33 2.20
N SER A 16 -11.17 -22.34 1.81
CA SER A 16 -12.07 -23.06 2.72
C SER A 16 -11.31 -23.80 3.82
N THR A 17 -10.27 -24.55 3.45
CA THR A 17 -9.41 -25.25 4.42
C THR A 17 -8.73 -24.28 5.39
N LYS A 18 -8.22 -23.15 4.90
CA LYS A 18 -7.62 -22.13 5.77
C LYS A 18 -8.62 -21.52 6.75
N VAL A 19 -9.85 -21.24 6.30
CA VAL A 19 -10.94 -20.75 7.18
C VAL A 19 -11.33 -21.81 8.20
N GLY A 20 -11.43 -23.08 7.77
CA GLY A 20 -11.69 -24.21 8.68
C GLY A 20 -10.61 -24.35 9.74
N LEU A 21 -9.33 -24.24 9.37
CA LEU A 21 -8.21 -24.32 10.29
C LEU A 21 -8.22 -23.16 11.31
N ALA A 22 -8.54 -21.94 10.86
CA ALA A 22 -8.64 -20.77 11.74
C ALA A 22 -9.73 -20.92 12.81
N ASN A 23 -10.80 -21.68 12.54
CA ASN A 23 -11.87 -21.92 13.52
C ASN A 23 -11.43 -22.80 14.71
N PHE A 24 -10.31 -23.52 14.61
CA PHE A 24 -9.78 -24.32 15.73
C PHE A 24 -9.06 -23.41 16.73
N ASN A 25 -9.84 -22.90 17.70
CA ASN A 25 -9.45 -22.23 18.96
C ASN A 25 -8.12 -21.43 19.00
N SER A 26 -7.87 -20.63 17.96
CA SER A 26 -6.82 -19.61 17.95
C SER A 26 -7.36 -18.31 18.55
N GLU A 27 -6.55 -17.65 19.40
CA GLU A 27 -6.81 -16.29 19.91
C GLU A 27 -7.11 -15.29 18.76
N TYR A 28 -6.58 -15.57 17.55
CA TYR A 28 -6.68 -14.71 16.37
C TYR A 28 -7.67 -15.21 15.30
N LYS A 29 -8.57 -16.17 15.63
CA LYS A 29 -9.45 -16.83 14.64
C LYS A 29 -10.19 -15.86 13.71
N ASP A 30 -10.79 -14.81 14.27
CA ASP A 30 -11.63 -13.88 13.51
C ASP A 30 -10.81 -13.02 12.57
N LEU A 31 -9.59 -12.68 12.98
CA LEU A 31 -8.62 -11.93 12.19
C LEU A 31 -8.08 -12.80 11.05
N ASP A 32 -7.72 -14.05 11.32
CA ASP A 32 -7.28 -15.00 10.29
C ASP A 32 -8.35 -15.23 9.22
N ILE A 33 -9.61 -15.42 9.64
CA ILE A 33 -10.74 -15.56 8.72
C ILE A 33 -10.90 -14.28 7.89
N ALA A 34 -10.82 -13.10 8.52
CA ALA A 34 -10.92 -11.83 7.81
C ALA A 34 -9.81 -11.68 6.76
N ILE A 35 -8.55 -11.97 7.10
CA ILE A 35 -7.41 -11.88 6.18
C ILE A 35 -7.56 -12.89 5.04
N VAL A 36 -7.92 -14.15 5.32
CA VAL A 36 -8.11 -15.18 4.28
C VAL A 36 -9.25 -14.80 3.35
N LYS A 37 -10.38 -14.32 3.88
CA LYS A 37 -11.54 -13.92 3.06
C LYS A 37 -11.27 -12.63 2.28
N ALA A 38 -10.51 -11.69 2.82
CA ALA A 38 -10.08 -10.48 2.12
C ALA A 38 -9.08 -10.78 0.99
N THR A 39 -8.26 -11.82 1.14
CA THR A 39 -7.19 -12.23 0.22
C THR A 39 -7.45 -13.57 -0.48
N ASN A 40 -8.73 -13.90 -0.70
CA ASN A 40 -9.13 -15.16 -1.34
C ASN A 40 -8.80 -15.16 -2.84
N HIS A 41 -8.93 -16.32 -3.50
CA HIS A 41 -8.60 -16.49 -4.93
C HIS A 41 -9.69 -15.95 -5.89
N VAL A 42 -10.71 -15.26 -5.38
CA VAL A 42 -11.76 -14.67 -6.21
C VAL A 42 -11.27 -13.33 -6.75
N GLU A 43 -11.33 -13.19 -8.07
CA GLU A 43 -10.90 -12.01 -8.84
C GLU A 43 -11.88 -10.84 -8.67
N CYS A 44 -11.96 -10.32 -7.46
CA CYS A 44 -12.72 -9.14 -7.10
C CYS A 44 -12.01 -8.41 -5.96
N PRO A 45 -12.23 -7.09 -5.80
CA PRO A 45 -11.69 -6.35 -4.67
C PRO A 45 -12.04 -6.99 -3.32
N PRO A 46 -11.19 -6.85 -2.29
CA PRO A 46 -11.50 -7.34 -0.96
C PRO A 46 -12.83 -6.79 -0.46
N LYS A 47 -13.71 -7.66 0.07
CA LYS A 47 -15.02 -7.21 0.56
C LYS A 47 -14.83 -6.30 1.78
N GLU A 48 -15.54 -5.18 1.76
CA GLU A 48 -15.44 -4.12 2.78
C GLU A 48 -15.62 -4.62 4.22
N ARG A 49 -16.55 -5.57 4.45
CA ARG A 49 -16.75 -6.15 5.79
C ARG A 49 -15.51 -6.82 6.39
N TYR A 50 -14.65 -7.41 5.56
CA TYR A 50 -13.41 -8.04 6.03
C TYR A 50 -12.31 -6.99 6.19
N LEU A 51 -12.22 -6.03 5.28
CA LEU A 51 -11.32 -4.87 5.43
C LEU A 51 -11.58 -4.14 6.74
N ARG A 52 -12.84 -3.85 7.10
CA ARG A 52 -13.19 -3.19 8.37
C ARG A 52 -12.76 -3.98 9.60
N LYS A 53 -12.87 -5.31 9.57
CA LYS A 53 -12.37 -6.16 10.67
C LYS A 53 -10.86 -6.05 10.82
N ILE A 54 -10.12 -6.03 9.72
CA ILE A 54 -8.65 -5.90 9.73
C ILE A 54 -8.27 -4.49 10.19
N LEU A 55 -8.89 -3.43 9.65
CA LEU A 55 -8.69 -2.04 10.09
C LEU A 55 -8.93 -1.89 11.60
N PHE A 56 -10.01 -2.49 12.12
CA PHE A 56 -10.29 -2.48 13.55
C PHE A 56 -9.17 -3.16 14.36
N ALA A 57 -8.72 -4.34 13.93
CA ALA A 57 -7.64 -5.09 14.57
C ALA A 57 -6.29 -4.34 14.54
N THR A 58 -6.10 -3.42 13.59
CA THR A 58 -4.90 -2.59 13.46
C THR A 58 -5.05 -1.18 14.03
N SER A 59 -6.17 -0.85 14.67
CA SER A 59 -6.41 0.50 15.20
C SER A 59 -5.55 0.82 16.43
N ALA A 60 -5.39 2.10 16.75
CA ALA A 60 -4.59 2.60 17.88
C ALA A 60 -5.05 2.03 19.23
N ASN A 61 -6.34 1.69 19.37
CA ASN A 61 -6.92 1.18 20.61
C ASN A 61 -6.78 -0.33 20.80
N ARG A 62 -6.14 -1.05 19.86
CA ARG A 62 -5.91 -2.49 19.97
C ARG A 62 -4.58 -2.82 20.65
N PRO A 63 -4.46 -4.01 21.27
CA PRO A 63 -3.17 -4.55 21.69
C PRO A 63 -2.17 -4.56 20.54
N ARG A 64 -0.91 -4.17 20.80
CA ARG A 64 0.15 -4.19 19.77
C ARG A 64 0.47 -5.61 19.27
N SER A 65 0.16 -6.64 20.07
CA SER A 65 0.21 -8.05 19.65
C SER A 65 -0.72 -8.32 18.46
N ASP A 66 -1.94 -7.78 18.45
CA ASP A 66 -2.90 -7.94 17.35
C ASP A 66 -2.39 -7.28 16.07
N VAL A 67 -1.80 -6.08 16.21
CA VAL A 67 -1.23 -5.34 15.08
C VAL A 67 -0.04 -6.08 14.49
N GLY A 68 0.89 -6.51 15.34
CA GLY A 68 2.04 -7.32 14.94
C GLY A 68 1.62 -8.63 14.29
N TYR A 69 0.60 -9.30 14.83
CA TYR A 69 0.03 -10.52 14.24
C TYR A 69 -0.56 -10.24 12.86
N SER A 70 -1.35 -9.16 12.72
CA SER A 70 -1.95 -8.76 11.44
C SER A 70 -0.88 -8.54 10.36
N ILE A 71 0.18 -7.80 10.70
CA ILE A 71 1.30 -7.51 9.78
C ILE A 71 2.03 -8.81 9.40
N CYS A 72 2.41 -9.63 10.38
CA CYS A 72 3.09 -10.91 10.14
C CYS A 72 2.26 -11.87 9.28
N THR A 73 0.94 -11.92 9.50
CA THR A 73 0.04 -12.79 8.75
C THR A 73 -0.14 -12.30 7.31
N LEU A 74 -0.26 -10.99 7.07
CA LEU A 74 -0.27 -10.41 5.73
C LEU A 74 1.06 -10.65 5.01
N ALA A 75 2.19 -10.40 5.66
CA ALA A 75 3.53 -10.66 5.12
C ALA A 75 3.70 -12.13 4.70
N ARG A 76 3.29 -13.06 5.57
CA ARG A 76 3.33 -14.50 5.28
C ARG A 76 2.38 -14.89 4.15
N ARG A 77 1.20 -14.25 4.06
CA ARG A 77 0.24 -14.49 2.98
C ARG A 77 0.81 -14.09 1.63
N LEU A 78 1.52 -12.95 1.58
CA LEU A 78 2.19 -12.43 0.39
C LEU A 78 3.40 -13.28 -0.01
N SER A 79 4.28 -13.63 0.93
CA SER A 79 5.52 -14.38 0.61
C SER A 79 5.27 -15.83 0.19
N LYS A 80 4.19 -16.47 0.67
CA LYS A 80 3.89 -17.89 0.38
C LYS A 80 2.96 -18.11 -0.81
N THR A 81 2.38 -17.07 -1.41
CA THR A 81 1.46 -17.25 -2.54
C THR A 81 2.20 -17.23 -3.87
N LYS A 82 1.82 -18.12 -4.78
CA LYS A 82 2.18 -18.07 -6.21
C LYS A 82 1.01 -17.62 -7.09
N ASN A 83 -0.11 -17.23 -6.48
CA ASN A 83 -1.31 -16.80 -7.19
C ASN A 83 -1.39 -15.27 -7.20
N TRP A 84 -1.44 -14.68 -8.41
CA TRP A 84 -1.43 -13.22 -8.59
C TRP A 84 -2.64 -12.53 -7.95
N ILE A 85 -3.82 -13.15 -7.95
CA ILE A 85 -5.04 -12.59 -7.33
C ILE A 85 -4.82 -12.44 -5.83
N VAL A 86 -4.31 -13.49 -5.18
CA VAL A 86 -4.03 -13.47 -3.74
C VAL A 86 -2.95 -12.44 -3.41
N ALA A 87 -1.85 -12.41 -4.19
CA ALA A 87 -0.77 -11.45 -3.98
C ALA A 87 -1.28 -10.02 -4.09
N LEU A 88 -1.99 -9.72 -5.18
CA LEU A 88 -2.57 -8.41 -5.43
C LEU A 88 -3.57 -8.01 -4.32
N LYS A 89 -4.48 -8.90 -3.92
CA LYS A 89 -5.43 -8.60 -2.84
C LYS A 89 -4.74 -8.38 -1.51
N THR A 90 -3.63 -9.08 -1.24
CA THR A 90 -2.83 -8.86 -0.04
C THR A 90 -2.21 -7.46 -0.06
N LEU A 91 -1.64 -7.04 -1.20
CA LEU A 91 -1.12 -5.68 -1.38
C LEU A 91 -2.22 -4.61 -1.30
N ILE A 92 -3.42 -4.87 -1.85
CA ILE A 92 -4.58 -3.98 -1.71
C ILE A 92 -4.96 -3.80 -0.24
N VAL A 93 -5.00 -4.89 0.54
CA VAL A 93 -5.28 -4.81 1.98
C VAL A 93 -4.22 -3.95 2.67
N ILE A 94 -2.93 -4.18 2.40
CA ILE A 94 -1.83 -3.38 2.97
C ILE A 94 -1.97 -1.91 2.59
N HIS A 95 -2.20 -1.59 1.32
CA HIS A 95 -2.39 -0.21 0.85
C HIS A 95 -3.57 0.46 1.55
N ARG A 96 -4.70 -0.25 1.69
CA ARG A 96 -5.87 0.24 2.42
C ARG A 96 -5.55 0.51 3.89
N LEU A 97 -4.80 -0.36 4.56
CA LEU A 97 -4.34 -0.13 5.94
C LEU A 97 -3.39 1.07 6.04
N LEU A 98 -2.44 1.23 5.10
CA LEU A 98 -1.55 2.40 5.06
C LEU A 98 -2.29 3.69 4.76
N ARG A 99 -3.44 3.65 4.07
CA ARG A 99 -4.19 4.85 3.68
C ARG A 99 -5.27 5.24 4.69
N GLU A 100 -5.94 4.25 5.28
CA GLU A 100 -7.14 4.45 6.11
C GLU A 100 -6.94 4.04 7.57
N GLY A 101 -5.84 3.37 7.89
CA GLY A 101 -5.46 3.07 9.26
C GLY A 101 -4.95 4.29 10.01
N ASP A 102 -4.95 4.18 11.33
CA ASP A 102 -4.43 5.19 12.24
C ASP A 102 -2.93 5.42 12.01
N GLY A 103 -2.43 6.61 12.37
CA GLY A 103 -1.01 6.95 12.25
C GLY A 103 -0.08 5.92 12.92
N THR A 104 -0.51 5.33 14.03
CA THR A 104 0.24 4.27 14.74
C THR A 104 0.47 3.03 13.90
N PHE A 105 -0.46 2.66 13.01
CA PHE A 105 -0.29 1.48 12.15
C PHE A 105 0.87 1.68 11.17
N LYS A 106 1.08 2.90 10.65
CA LYS A 106 2.18 3.20 9.72
C LYS A 106 3.53 3.03 10.39
N GLU A 107 3.65 3.50 11.63
CA GLU A 107 4.84 3.31 12.48
C GLU A 107 5.08 1.83 12.77
N ASP A 108 4.04 1.09 13.17
CA ASP A 108 4.13 -0.36 13.38
C ASP A 108 4.56 -1.05 12.08
N PHE A 109 3.91 -0.77 10.95
CA PHE A 109 4.24 -1.38 9.65
C PHE A 109 5.68 -1.06 9.20
N LEU A 110 6.15 0.18 9.42
CA LEU A 110 7.52 0.60 9.14
C LEU A 110 8.52 -0.23 9.96
N ASN A 111 8.29 -0.37 11.27
CA ASN A 111 9.15 -1.14 12.17
C ASN A 111 9.29 -2.61 11.74
N TYR A 112 8.20 -3.22 11.26
CA TYR A 112 8.21 -4.59 10.76
C TYR A 112 8.84 -4.69 9.36
N SER A 113 8.60 -3.71 8.49
CA SER A 113 9.16 -3.69 7.13
C SER A 113 10.68 -3.57 7.14
N TYR A 114 11.23 -2.73 8.03
CA TYR A 114 12.67 -2.56 8.19
C TYR A 114 13.37 -3.86 8.62
N ARG A 115 12.68 -4.73 9.38
CA ARG A 115 13.24 -6.00 9.87
C ARG A 115 13.12 -7.16 8.88
N GLY A 116 12.27 -7.05 7.85
CA GLY A 116 11.86 -8.25 7.09
C GLY A 116 11.42 -8.04 5.65
N THR A 117 11.68 -6.87 5.05
CA THR A 117 11.47 -6.58 3.62
C THR A 117 10.13 -7.08 3.06
N ILE A 118 9.04 -6.82 3.80
CA ILE A 118 7.70 -7.41 3.60
C ILE A 118 7.18 -7.23 2.16
N LEU A 119 7.44 -6.07 1.56
CA LEU A 119 6.92 -5.67 0.25
C LEU A 119 7.88 -5.99 -0.90
N GLN A 120 9.09 -6.48 -0.62
CA GLN A 120 10.07 -6.78 -1.65
C GLN A 120 9.85 -8.18 -2.20
N ILE A 121 9.14 -8.26 -3.33
CA ILE A 121 8.77 -9.51 -4.00
C ILE A 121 9.34 -9.63 -5.42
N PRO A 122 10.65 -9.39 -5.67
CA PRO A 122 11.22 -9.34 -7.02
C PRO A 122 11.06 -10.66 -7.80
N GLN A 123 10.97 -11.79 -7.10
CA GLN A 123 10.81 -13.12 -7.70
C GLN A 123 9.34 -13.58 -7.80
N PHE A 124 8.38 -12.74 -7.43
CA PHE A 124 6.97 -13.10 -7.53
C PHE A 124 6.57 -13.28 -9.00
N LYS A 125 6.04 -14.46 -9.32
CA LYS A 125 5.56 -14.80 -10.66
C LYS A 125 4.47 -15.87 -10.58
N ASP A 126 3.39 -15.64 -11.31
CA ASP A 126 2.32 -16.59 -11.59
C ASP A 126 2.34 -16.92 -13.08
N ASP A 127 2.82 -18.11 -13.43
CA ASP A 127 3.01 -18.61 -14.80
C ASP A 127 1.83 -19.44 -15.32
N SER A 128 0.69 -19.40 -14.63
CA SER A 128 -0.48 -20.23 -14.99
C SER A 128 -1.20 -19.80 -16.27
N SER A 129 -1.01 -18.56 -16.73
CA SER A 129 -1.57 -18.03 -17.98
C SER A 129 -0.83 -16.76 -18.42
N PRO A 130 -0.94 -16.34 -19.69
CA PRO A 130 -0.41 -15.06 -20.15
C PRO A 130 -0.92 -13.86 -19.33
N LEU A 131 -2.23 -13.83 -19.01
CA LEU A 131 -2.81 -12.81 -18.13
C LEU A 131 -2.15 -12.83 -16.73
N ALA A 132 -1.96 -14.02 -16.16
CA ALA A 132 -1.33 -14.15 -14.85
C ALA A 132 0.12 -13.66 -14.86
N TRP A 133 0.83 -13.84 -15.96
CA TRP A 133 2.17 -13.32 -16.15
C TRP A 133 2.18 -11.79 -16.14
N ASP A 134 1.35 -11.15 -16.97
CA ASP A 134 1.25 -9.68 -17.04
C ASP A 134 0.83 -9.09 -15.69
N CYS A 135 -0.17 -9.69 -15.04
CA CYS A 135 -0.58 -9.30 -13.70
C CYS A 135 0.54 -9.49 -12.66
N SER A 136 1.41 -10.48 -12.82
CA SER A 136 2.55 -10.69 -11.91
C SER A 136 3.60 -9.61 -12.05
N VAL A 137 3.86 -9.14 -13.28
CA VAL A 137 4.73 -7.97 -13.51
C VAL A 137 4.18 -6.76 -12.76
N TRP A 138 2.90 -6.46 -12.94
CA TRP A 138 2.27 -5.32 -12.29
C TRP A 138 2.22 -5.46 -10.76
N VAL A 139 1.99 -6.66 -10.23
CA VAL A 139 2.04 -6.95 -8.78
C VAL A 139 3.40 -6.58 -8.18
N ARG A 140 4.52 -6.88 -8.85
CA ARG A 140 5.86 -6.51 -8.38
C ARG A 140 6.07 -4.99 -8.40
N THR A 141 5.62 -4.33 -9.45
CA THR A 141 5.68 -2.86 -9.57
C THR A 141 4.86 -2.19 -8.47
N TYR A 142 3.65 -2.66 -8.24
CA TYR A 142 2.76 -2.15 -7.20
C TYR A 142 3.33 -2.39 -5.79
N ALA A 143 3.96 -3.54 -5.55
CA ALA A 143 4.64 -3.80 -4.28
C ALA A 143 5.83 -2.84 -4.06
N SER A 144 6.60 -2.56 -5.12
CA SER A 144 7.71 -1.59 -5.07
C SER A 144 7.23 -0.16 -4.79
N TYR A 145 6.05 0.22 -5.30
CA TYR A 145 5.41 1.49 -4.96
C TYR A 145 5.07 1.57 -3.47
N LEU A 146 4.44 0.52 -2.92
CA LEU A 146 4.10 0.49 -1.50
C LEU A 146 5.35 0.48 -0.61
N ASP A 147 6.44 -0.17 -1.03
CA ASP A 147 7.72 -0.17 -0.33
C ASP A 147 8.31 1.25 -0.26
N GLU A 148 8.33 1.96 -1.40
CA GLU A 148 8.79 3.36 -1.44
C GLU A 148 7.85 4.29 -0.67
N ARG A 149 6.55 4.00 -0.61
CA ARG A 149 5.59 4.77 0.19
C ARG A 149 5.93 4.68 1.68
N VAL A 150 6.29 3.50 2.18
CA VAL A 150 6.72 3.30 3.57
C VAL A 150 8.06 3.96 3.84
N GLU A 151 9.00 3.89 2.91
CA GLU A 151 10.29 4.57 3.02
C GLU A 151 10.14 6.11 2.99
N CYS A 152 9.24 6.62 2.16
CA CYS A 152 8.91 8.04 2.12
C CYS A 152 8.34 8.49 3.48
N PHE A 153 7.41 7.73 4.05
CA PHE A 153 6.89 8.00 5.40
C PHE A 153 8.00 8.04 6.46
N ARG A 154 8.97 7.12 6.42
CA ARG A 154 10.13 7.10 7.33
C ARG A 154 10.95 8.39 7.27
N ILE A 155 11.19 8.91 6.06
CA ILE A 155 11.98 10.12 5.84
C ILE A 155 11.19 11.35 6.29
N LEU A 156 9.93 11.46 5.85
CA LEU A 156 9.09 12.63 6.11
C LEU A 156 8.64 12.73 7.57
N LYS A 157 8.52 11.59 8.27
CA LYS A 157 7.92 11.47 9.62
C LYS A 157 6.46 11.91 9.69
N TYR A 158 5.79 11.98 8.55
CA TYR A 158 4.35 12.16 8.41
C TYR A 158 3.87 11.53 7.10
N ASP A 159 2.57 11.29 7.01
CA ASP A 159 1.95 10.76 5.80
C ASP A 159 1.44 11.89 4.90
N VAL A 160 1.96 11.95 3.68
CA VAL A 160 1.60 12.91 2.63
C VAL A 160 0.10 12.87 2.31
N GLU A 161 -0.52 11.69 2.34
CA GLU A 161 -1.95 11.55 2.06
C GLU A 161 -2.82 12.14 3.16
N ALA A 162 -2.38 12.01 4.41
CA ALA A 162 -3.07 12.52 5.58
C ALA A 162 -2.79 14.02 5.81
N ASP A 163 -1.86 14.61 5.06
CA ASP A 163 -1.46 15.99 5.27
C ASP A 163 -2.61 16.97 4.99
N ARG A 164 -2.87 17.84 5.97
CA ARG A 164 -3.93 18.85 5.89
C ARG A 164 -3.34 20.10 5.25
N LEU A 165 -3.92 20.52 4.13
CA LEU A 165 -3.47 21.73 3.47
C LEU A 165 -3.78 22.95 4.36
N VAL A 166 -2.77 23.79 4.58
CA VAL A 166 -2.81 24.99 5.42
C VAL A 166 -3.00 26.21 4.53
N LYS A 167 -3.96 27.08 4.87
CA LYS A 167 -4.07 28.39 4.21
C LYS A 167 -3.06 29.34 4.84
N LEU A 168 -2.09 29.79 4.05
CA LEU A 168 -1.10 30.76 4.53
C LEU A 168 -1.66 32.19 4.37
N PRO A 169 -1.49 33.08 5.37
CA PRO A 169 -2.02 34.44 5.32
C PRO A 169 -1.52 35.27 4.13
N GLN A 170 -0.32 34.96 3.65
CA GLN A 170 0.41 35.76 2.65
C GLN A 170 0.32 35.20 1.22
N ALA A 171 -0.37 34.07 0.99
CA ALA A 171 -0.41 33.41 -0.32
C ALA A 171 -1.84 33.13 -0.80
N SER A 172 -2.35 33.97 -1.72
CA SER A 172 -3.53 33.79 -2.60
C SER A 172 -4.81 33.04 -2.12
N GLY A 173 -5.01 32.81 -0.82
CA GLY A 173 -6.14 32.03 -0.26
C GLY A 173 -6.11 30.52 -0.59
N LYS A 174 -5.09 30.05 -1.33
CA LYS A 174 -4.92 28.62 -1.65
C LYS A 174 -4.32 27.89 -0.45
N ALA A 175 -4.80 26.67 -0.22
CA ALA A 175 -4.28 25.83 0.84
C ALA A 175 -3.03 25.09 0.33
N HIS A 176 -1.96 25.12 1.12
CA HIS A 176 -0.64 24.59 0.78
C HIS A 176 -0.28 23.40 1.67
N SER A 177 0.50 22.48 1.14
CA SER A 177 1.11 21.40 1.91
C SER A 177 2.21 21.94 2.84
N ARG A 178 2.61 21.11 3.80
CA ARG A 178 3.64 21.49 4.80
C ARG A 178 4.99 21.81 4.17
N THR A 179 5.31 21.24 3.01
CA THR A 179 6.58 21.50 2.31
C THR A 179 6.74 22.97 1.89
N ARG A 180 5.66 23.74 1.84
CA ARG A 180 5.69 25.19 1.54
C ARG A 180 6.44 26.01 2.58
N THR A 181 6.54 25.53 3.82
CA THR A 181 7.12 26.26 4.96
C THR A 181 8.16 25.46 5.72
N LEU A 182 8.66 24.35 5.16
CA LEU A 182 9.72 23.58 5.81
C LEU A 182 11.03 24.37 5.84
N PRO A 183 11.81 24.25 6.94
CA PRO A 183 13.20 24.70 6.97
C PRO A 183 14.01 24.07 5.84
N CYS A 184 15.05 24.77 5.38
CA CYS A 184 15.87 24.34 4.23
C CYS A 184 16.42 22.91 4.40
N GLY A 185 16.93 22.57 5.59
CA GLY A 185 17.46 21.22 5.88
C GLY A 185 16.41 20.13 5.66
N ASP A 186 15.27 20.23 6.34
CA ASP A 186 14.16 19.27 6.19
C ASP A 186 13.64 19.23 4.75
N LEU A 187 13.58 20.37 4.06
CA LEU A 187 13.12 20.45 2.68
C LEU A 187 14.04 19.67 1.72
N LEU A 188 15.36 19.76 1.93
CA LEU A 188 16.36 19.05 1.12
C LEU A 188 16.33 17.53 1.34
N ASP A 189 15.88 17.07 2.51
CA ASP A 189 15.64 15.64 2.75
C ASP A 189 14.29 15.17 2.18
N HIS A 190 13.25 16.01 2.32
CA HIS A 190 11.88 15.65 1.96
C HIS A 190 11.63 15.63 0.45
N LEU A 191 12.15 16.61 -0.30
CA LEU A 191 11.92 16.70 -1.74
C LEU A 191 12.41 15.46 -2.52
N PRO A 192 13.64 14.96 -2.30
CA PRO A 192 14.10 13.74 -2.96
C PRO A 192 13.26 12.50 -2.63
N ALA A 193 12.79 12.38 -1.39
CA ALA A 193 11.91 11.27 -0.98
C ALA A 193 10.56 11.31 -1.71
N LEU A 194 9.96 12.50 -1.80
CA LEU A 194 8.71 12.71 -2.54
C LEU A 194 8.89 12.44 -4.05
N GLN A 195 10.00 12.88 -4.63
CA GLN A 195 10.31 12.63 -6.05
C GLN A 195 10.49 11.14 -6.36
N ARG A 196 11.18 10.39 -5.49
CA ARG A 196 11.29 8.92 -5.63
C ARG A 196 9.93 8.24 -5.54
N LEU A 197 9.09 8.65 -4.59
CA LEU A 197 7.72 8.14 -4.48
C LEU A 197 6.91 8.43 -5.74
N LEU A 198 6.98 9.65 -6.30
CA LEU A 198 6.31 10.01 -7.55
C LEU A 198 6.82 9.18 -8.73
N LEU A 199 8.13 8.92 -8.82
CA LEU A 199 8.68 8.07 -9.87
C LEU A 199 8.13 6.64 -9.80
N ARG A 200 8.04 6.07 -8.60
CA ARG A 200 7.43 4.74 -8.38
C ARG A 200 5.93 4.74 -8.70
N LEU A 201 5.24 5.83 -8.38
CA LEU A 201 3.82 6.02 -8.71
C LEU A 201 3.61 5.99 -10.22
N ILE A 202 4.37 6.79 -10.97
CA ILE A 202 4.28 6.86 -12.44
C ILE A 202 4.65 5.52 -13.07
N SER A 203 5.57 4.78 -12.45
CA SER A 203 5.97 3.44 -12.89
C SER A 203 4.85 2.39 -12.72
N CYS A 204 3.79 2.65 -11.95
CA CYS A 204 2.66 1.73 -11.75
C CYS A 204 1.72 1.61 -12.97
N GLN A 205 2.27 1.65 -14.18
CA GLN A 205 1.53 1.45 -15.41
C GLN A 205 1.34 -0.05 -15.67
N PRO A 206 0.09 -0.55 -15.77
CA PRO A 206 -0.14 -1.93 -16.21
C PRO A 206 0.21 -2.08 -17.70
N GLU A 207 0.63 -3.28 -18.07
CA GLU A 207 0.99 -3.64 -19.43
C GLU A 207 0.22 -4.90 -19.87
N GLY A 208 0.16 -5.13 -21.18
CA GLY A 208 -0.46 -6.33 -21.76
C GLY A 208 -1.91 -6.54 -21.29
N ALA A 209 -2.25 -7.78 -20.95
CA ALA A 209 -3.59 -8.14 -20.50
C ALA A 209 -3.93 -7.58 -19.09
N ALA A 210 -2.95 -7.08 -18.33
CA ALA A 210 -3.22 -6.45 -17.03
C ALA A 210 -3.96 -5.11 -17.16
N CYS A 211 -3.83 -4.40 -18.30
CA CYS A 211 -4.48 -3.10 -18.55
C CYS A 211 -6.01 -3.14 -18.43
N THR A 212 -6.62 -4.25 -18.83
CA THR A 212 -8.08 -4.43 -18.83
C THR A 212 -8.57 -5.23 -17.62
N ASN A 213 -7.67 -5.62 -16.71
CA ASN A 213 -8.04 -6.39 -15.53
C ASN A 213 -8.68 -5.50 -14.45
N TYR A 214 -9.93 -5.79 -14.08
CA TYR A 214 -10.68 -4.97 -13.13
C TYR A 214 -10.03 -4.87 -11.73
N LEU A 215 -9.38 -5.94 -11.26
CA LEU A 215 -8.72 -5.94 -9.95
C LEU A 215 -7.43 -5.09 -9.97
N VAL A 216 -6.69 -5.14 -11.09
CA VAL A 216 -5.54 -4.25 -11.33
C VAL A 216 -6.01 -2.79 -11.42
N GLN A 217 -7.06 -2.51 -12.17
CA GLN A 217 -7.64 -1.16 -12.29
C GLN A 217 -8.11 -0.60 -10.95
N TYR A 218 -8.72 -1.43 -10.09
CA TYR A 218 -9.08 -1.03 -8.73
C TYR A 218 -7.86 -0.58 -7.92
N ALA A 219 -6.78 -1.37 -7.96
CA ALA A 219 -5.56 -1.06 -7.22
C ALA A 219 -4.82 0.15 -7.82
N LEU A 220 -4.82 0.31 -9.14
CA LEU A 220 -4.32 1.49 -9.84
C LEU A 220 -5.08 2.76 -9.43
N ALA A 221 -6.40 2.68 -9.27
CA ALA A 221 -7.20 3.81 -8.80
C ALA A 221 -6.81 4.28 -7.39
N LEU A 222 -6.36 3.37 -6.51
CA LEU A 222 -5.81 3.75 -5.21
C LEU A 222 -4.50 4.55 -5.38
N VAL A 223 -3.59 4.06 -6.23
CA VAL A 223 -2.31 4.73 -6.55
C VAL A 223 -2.55 6.12 -7.15
N LEU A 224 -3.43 6.22 -8.15
CA LEU A 224 -3.79 7.49 -8.80
C LEU A 224 -4.39 8.49 -7.81
N LYS A 225 -5.18 8.02 -6.83
CA LYS A 225 -5.75 8.91 -5.82
C LYS A 225 -4.68 9.57 -4.95
N GLU A 226 -3.58 8.89 -4.69
CA GLU A 226 -2.46 9.44 -3.91
C GLU A 226 -1.59 10.41 -4.71
N SER A 227 -1.61 10.31 -6.04
CA SER A 227 -0.80 11.17 -6.92
C SER A 227 -1.03 12.67 -6.71
N PHE A 228 -2.26 13.06 -6.38
CA PHE A 228 -2.62 14.47 -6.22
C PHE A 228 -1.89 15.12 -5.05
N LYS A 229 -1.85 14.47 -3.88
CA LYS A 229 -1.18 15.02 -2.69
C LYS A 229 0.33 14.98 -2.81
N ILE A 230 0.87 13.92 -3.42
CA ILE A 230 2.30 13.83 -3.72
C ILE A 230 2.71 14.98 -4.65
N TYR A 231 1.96 15.20 -5.73
CA TYR A 231 2.22 16.29 -6.67
C TYR A 231 2.12 17.67 -6.00
N CYS A 232 1.06 17.92 -5.22
CA CYS A 232 0.93 19.16 -4.44
C CYS A 232 2.13 19.39 -3.51
N SER A 233 2.58 18.36 -2.80
CA SER A 233 3.70 18.45 -1.86
C SER A 233 5.03 18.73 -2.55
N ILE A 234 5.26 18.13 -3.72
CA ILE A 234 6.45 18.41 -4.53
C ILE A 234 6.42 19.84 -5.06
N ASN A 235 5.29 20.29 -5.62
CA ASN A 235 5.16 21.63 -6.15
C ASN A 235 5.39 22.70 -5.08
N ASP A 236 4.72 22.58 -3.93
CA ASP A 236 4.90 23.52 -2.82
C ASP A 236 6.35 23.52 -2.30
N GLY A 237 6.97 22.34 -2.25
CA GLY A 237 8.37 22.20 -1.85
C GLY A 237 9.35 22.83 -2.84
N ILE A 238 9.12 22.68 -4.15
CA ILE A 238 9.94 23.33 -5.19
C ILE A 238 9.84 24.84 -5.08
N ILE A 239 8.63 25.38 -4.85
CA ILE A 239 8.48 26.83 -4.72
C ILE A 239 9.18 27.32 -3.44
N ASN A 240 9.05 26.60 -2.32
CA ASN A 240 9.80 26.93 -1.10
C ASN A 240 11.32 26.92 -1.36
N LEU A 241 11.83 25.93 -2.10
CA LEU A 241 13.26 25.84 -2.44
C LEU A 241 13.73 27.07 -3.25
N VAL A 242 12.92 27.51 -4.21
CA VAL A 242 13.20 28.73 -5.00
C VAL A 242 13.17 29.97 -4.13
N ASP A 243 12.21 30.09 -3.22
CA ASP A 243 12.10 31.21 -2.29
C ASP A 243 13.35 31.26 -1.37
N VAL A 244 13.73 30.15 -0.74
CA VAL A 244 14.93 30.05 0.11
C VAL A 244 16.20 30.44 -0.67
N PHE A 245 16.36 29.98 -1.91
CA PHE A 245 17.54 30.32 -2.72
C PHE A 245 17.62 31.81 -3.07
N ARG A 246 16.48 32.49 -3.23
CA ARG A 246 16.44 33.94 -3.46
C ARG A 246 16.89 34.71 -2.22
N TYR A 247 16.46 34.29 -1.03
CA TYR A 247 16.85 34.95 0.23
C TYR A 247 18.29 34.65 0.64
N ALA A 248 18.86 33.51 0.25
CA ALA A 248 20.26 33.17 0.51
C ALA A 248 21.27 33.95 -0.36
N LYS A 249 20.81 34.67 -1.40
CA LYS A 249 21.63 35.48 -2.30
C LYS A 249 21.67 36.97 -1.95
N ILE A 250 21.21 37.36 -0.76
CA ILE A 250 21.30 38.73 -0.20
C ILE A 250 22.13 38.63 1.09
#